data_AF-A0A1M2VBZ4-F1
#
_entry.id   AF-A0A1M2VBZ4-F1
#
_cell.length_a   1.000
_cell.length_b   1.000
_cell.length_c   1.000
_cell.angle_alpha   90.00
_cell.angle_beta   90.00
_cell.angle_gamma   90.00
#
_symmetry.space_group_name_H-M   'P 1'
#
loop_
_entity.id
_entity.type
_entity.pdbx_description
1 polymer ?
#
loop_
_entity_poly.entity_id
_entity_poly.type
_entity_poly.pdbx_seq_one_letter_code
_entity_poly.pdbx_strand_id
1 'polypeptide(L)'
;MVTNGGNTEGLFRGGIMHAGSPLPTGDIESIQPAYDIVIEQAGCAAAADTLECLRQVPAATLLKAGAALPNLFDLPPHGSDATPVLTQGNDLADYVIQFTNTLDPNGASNRTIPWPRYDPLARSMLTLLPGDTPLEIVPDTARLEAMAGLTGLSIAFPL
;
A
#
# COMPACT_ATOMS: atom_id res chain seq x y z
N MET A 1 2.07 -4.70 -14.39
CA MET A 1 2.28 -3.64 -15.39
C MET A 1 3.32 -4.13 -16.37
N VAL A 2 2.99 -4.17 -17.67
CA VAL A 2 3.98 -4.43 -18.74
C VAL A 2 4.13 -3.10 -19.48
N THR A 3 5.29 -2.46 -19.35
CA THR A 3 5.57 -1.19 -20.06
C THR A 3 5.66 -1.44 -21.56
N ASN A 4 5.22 -0.47 -22.37
CA ASN A 4 5.28 -0.51 -23.84
C ASN A 4 4.71 -1.80 -24.48
N GLY A 5 3.70 -2.43 -23.85
CA GLY A 5 3.15 -3.71 -24.32
C GLY A 5 4.17 -4.86 -24.37
N GLY A 6 5.31 -4.74 -23.68
CA GLY A 6 6.38 -5.74 -23.67
C GLY A 6 7.39 -5.59 -24.79
N ASN A 7 7.25 -4.58 -25.66
CA ASN A 7 8.23 -4.28 -26.69
C ASN A 7 9.48 -3.63 -26.07
N THR A 8 10.61 -4.35 -26.13
CA THR A 8 11.90 -3.89 -25.60
C THR A 8 12.62 -2.92 -26.53
N GLU A 9 12.13 -2.72 -27.76
CA GLU A 9 12.75 -1.92 -28.82
C GLU A 9 14.21 -2.32 -29.12
N GLY A 10 14.61 -3.54 -28.72
CA GLY A 10 16.00 -3.99 -28.82
C GLY A 10 16.97 -3.35 -27.82
N LEU A 11 16.48 -2.55 -26.86
CA LEU A 11 17.33 -1.82 -25.90
C LEU A 11 17.97 -2.74 -24.86
N PHE A 12 17.31 -3.84 -24.51
CA PHE A 12 17.80 -4.82 -23.54
C PHE A 12 17.29 -6.22 -23.87
N ARG A 13 18.04 -7.23 -23.41
CA ARG A 13 17.70 -8.66 -23.56
C ARG A 13 17.20 -9.32 -22.28
N GLY A 14 17.19 -8.58 -21.16
CA GLY A 14 16.77 -9.06 -19.85
C GLY A 14 16.92 -7.96 -18.79
N GLY A 15 16.25 -8.12 -17.64
CA GLY A 15 16.32 -7.19 -16.52
C GLY A 15 16.32 -7.93 -15.18
N ILE A 16 17.10 -7.42 -14.22
CA ILE A 16 17.12 -7.90 -12.83
C ILE A 16 16.34 -6.88 -12.01
N MET A 17 15.23 -7.31 -11.41
CA MET A 17 14.40 -6.47 -10.53
C MET A 17 14.69 -6.83 -9.08
N HIS A 18 15.63 -6.11 -8.46
CA HIS A 18 16.02 -6.32 -7.07
C HIS A 18 15.37 -5.27 -6.17
N ALA A 19 14.64 -5.73 -5.15
CA ALA A 19 14.02 -4.89 -4.10
C ALA A 19 13.12 -3.74 -4.61
N GLY A 20 12.27 -4.01 -5.61
CA GLY A 20 11.26 -3.07 -6.08
C GLY A 20 9.92 -3.76 -6.34
N SER A 21 8.83 -3.05 -6.10
CA SER A 21 7.48 -3.46 -6.53
C SER A 21 6.94 -2.40 -7.49
N PRO A 22 6.44 -2.78 -8.68
CA PRO A 22 5.76 -1.82 -9.54
C PRO A 22 4.46 -1.40 -8.85
N LEU A 23 4.43 -0.16 -8.35
CA LEU A 23 3.18 0.45 -7.89
C LEU A 23 2.30 0.71 -9.12
N PRO A 24 1.04 0.24 -9.14
CA PRO A 24 0.11 0.60 -10.20
C PRO A 24 -0.05 2.13 -10.23
N THR A 25 0.29 2.75 -11.35
CA THR A 25 0.17 4.21 -11.51
C THR A 25 -1.26 4.66 -11.84
N GLY A 26 -2.17 3.72 -12.14
CA GLY A 26 -3.56 4.02 -12.45
C GLY A 26 -3.74 4.84 -13.72
N ASP A 27 -4.93 5.43 -13.87
CA ASP A 27 -5.20 6.45 -14.87
C ASP A 27 -4.53 7.78 -14.46
N ILE A 28 -4.12 8.61 -15.43
CA ILE A 28 -3.53 9.92 -15.14
C ILE A 28 -4.49 10.84 -14.38
N GLU A 29 -5.80 10.69 -14.55
CA GLU A 29 -6.80 11.45 -13.80
C GLU A 29 -6.77 11.13 -12.30
N SER A 30 -6.31 9.93 -11.92
CA SER A 30 -6.22 9.53 -10.51
C SER A 30 -5.17 10.32 -9.72
N ILE A 31 -4.21 10.95 -10.39
CA ILE A 31 -3.19 11.79 -9.75
C ILE A 31 -3.59 13.27 -9.66
N GLN A 32 -4.76 13.65 -10.18
CA GLN A 32 -5.21 15.05 -10.14
C GLN A 32 -5.20 15.65 -8.72
N PRO A 33 -5.66 14.96 -7.65
CA PRO A 33 -5.59 15.52 -6.30
C PRO A 33 -4.17 15.84 -5.84
N ALA A 34 -3.18 15.04 -6.28
CA ALA A 34 -1.77 15.31 -5.99
C ALA A 34 -1.28 16.56 -6.74
N TYR A 35 -1.67 16.72 -8.01
CA TYR A 35 -1.36 17.93 -8.77
C TYR A 35 -1.95 19.18 -8.10
N ASP A 36 -3.20 19.11 -7.66
CA ASP A 36 -3.91 20.21 -6.99
C ASP A 36 -3.19 20.66 -5.70
N ILE A 37 -2.73 19.69 -4.89
CA ILE A 37 -1.89 19.98 -3.71
C ILE A 37 -0.62 20.71 -4.10
N VAL A 38 0.09 20.26 -5.14
CA VAL A 38 1.36 20.86 -5.55
C VAL A 38 1.18 22.30 -6.04
N ILE A 39 0.15 22.57 -6.86
CA ILE A 39 -0.11 23.94 -7.34
C ILE A 39 -0.56 24.87 -6.21
N GLU A 40 -1.30 24.36 -5.23
CA GLU A 40 -1.70 25.14 -4.06
C GLU A 40 -0.48 25.50 -3.20
N GLN A 41 0.33 24.50 -2.85
CA GLN A 41 1.52 24.69 -2.01
C GLN A 41 2.62 25.52 -2.68
N ALA A 42 2.70 25.49 -4.01
CA ALA A 42 3.62 26.31 -4.80
C ALA A 42 3.11 27.74 -5.04
N GLY A 43 1.85 28.05 -4.68
CA GLY A 43 1.22 29.35 -4.93
C GLY A 43 0.79 29.57 -6.38
N CYS A 44 0.63 28.50 -7.15
CA CYS A 44 0.26 28.52 -8.56
C CYS A 44 -1.23 28.28 -8.84
N ALA A 45 -2.05 27.97 -7.84
CA ALA A 45 -3.46 27.59 -8.03
C ALA A 45 -4.33 28.64 -8.75
N ALA A 46 -3.97 29.93 -8.68
CA ALA A 46 -4.70 31.01 -9.36
C ALA A 46 -4.12 31.38 -10.74
N ALA A 47 -3.07 30.70 -11.20
CA ALA A 47 -2.48 30.96 -12.51
C ALA A 47 -3.39 30.44 -13.63
N ALA A 48 -3.47 31.18 -14.73
CA ALA A 48 -4.18 30.72 -15.93
C ALA A 48 -3.51 29.49 -16.58
N ASP A 49 -2.18 29.39 -16.44
CA ASP A 49 -1.40 28.20 -16.77
C ASP A 49 -0.61 27.79 -15.51
N THR A 50 -1.19 26.85 -14.77
CA THR A 50 -0.63 26.33 -13.52
C THR A 50 0.69 25.59 -13.74
N LEU A 51 0.86 24.94 -14.90
CA LEU A 51 2.09 24.19 -15.21
C LEU A 51 3.24 25.13 -15.56
N GLU A 52 2.96 26.19 -16.33
CA GLU A 52 3.96 27.22 -16.62
C GLU A 52 4.37 27.97 -15.36
N CYS A 53 3.43 28.27 -14.47
CA CYS A 53 3.75 28.83 -13.15
C CYS A 53 4.72 27.93 -12.37
N LEU A 54 4.45 26.61 -12.31
CA LEU A 54 5.33 25.65 -11.63
C LEU A 54 6.74 25.62 -12.21
N ARG A 55 6.92 25.84 -13.52
CA ARG A 55 8.26 25.88 -14.15
C ARG A 55 9.09 27.09 -13.72
N GLN A 56 8.43 28.17 -13.27
CA GLN A 56 9.08 29.44 -12.95
C GLN A 56 9.33 29.63 -11.44
N VAL A 57 8.68 28.86 -10.58
CA VAL A 57 8.93 28.96 -9.13
C VAL A 57 10.34 28.46 -8.76
N PRO A 58 10.93 28.97 -7.66
CA PRO A 58 12.22 28.47 -7.18
C PRO A 58 12.19 26.97 -6.87
N ALA A 59 13.29 26.27 -7.13
CA ALA A 59 13.40 24.82 -6.84
C ALA A 59 13.08 24.46 -5.38
N ALA A 60 13.44 25.32 -4.42
CA ALA A 60 13.11 25.13 -3.01
C ALA A 60 11.58 25.16 -2.75
N THR A 61 10.84 25.99 -3.50
CA THR A 61 9.38 26.05 -3.44
C THR A 61 8.77 24.76 -3.99
N LEU A 62 9.25 24.25 -5.12
CA LEU A 62 8.81 22.97 -5.68
C LEU A 62 9.09 21.81 -4.73
N LEU A 63 10.28 21.78 -4.12
CA LEU A 63 10.65 20.73 -3.16
C LEU A 63 9.70 20.74 -1.95
N LYS A 64 9.40 21.93 -1.43
CA LYS A 64 8.45 22.09 -0.32
C LYS A 64 7.03 21.65 -0.70
N ALA A 65 6.58 22.01 -1.90
CA ALA A 65 5.27 21.61 -2.41
C ALA A 65 5.17 20.08 -2.59
N GLY A 66 6.22 19.44 -3.12
CA GLY A 66 6.28 17.98 -3.25
C GLY A 66 6.30 17.25 -1.91
N ALA A 67 6.88 17.83 -0.87
CA ALA A 67 6.89 17.26 0.47
C ALA A 67 5.52 17.25 1.17
N ALA A 68 4.52 17.97 0.63
CA ALA A 68 3.15 17.91 1.12
C ALA A 68 2.37 16.70 0.57
N LEU A 69 2.91 16.00 -0.42
CA LEU A 69 2.31 14.77 -0.93
C LEU A 69 2.57 13.60 0.03
N PRO A 70 1.62 12.66 0.16
CA PRO A 70 1.88 11.40 0.84
C PRO A 70 3.08 10.69 0.22
N ASN A 71 4.10 10.41 1.01
CA ASN A 71 5.28 9.67 0.60
C ASN A 71 5.06 8.16 0.82
N LEU A 72 6.01 7.33 0.38
CA LEU A 72 5.95 5.87 0.49
C LEU A 72 5.78 5.38 1.95
N PHE A 73 6.16 6.20 2.93
CA PHE A 73 6.01 5.93 4.37
C PHE A 73 4.72 6.51 4.98
N ASP A 74 3.91 7.24 4.20
CA ASP A 74 2.57 7.71 4.60
C ASP A 74 1.47 6.72 4.20
N LEU A 75 1.73 5.85 3.21
CA LEU A 75 1.06 4.54 3.12
C LEU A 75 1.53 3.71 4.32
N PRO A 76 0.70 2.85 4.96
CA PRO A 76 1.09 2.14 6.18
C PRO A 76 2.50 1.59 6.01
N PRO A 77 3.52 2.21 6.65
CA PRO A 77 4.89 1.95 6.27
C PRO A 77 5.16 0.46 6.46
N HIS A 78 5.95 -0.16 5.60
CA HIS A 78 6.31 -1.55 5.83
C HIS A 78 6.97 -1.68 7.22
N GLY A 79 6.38 -2.48 8.11
CA GLY A 79 6.80 -2.58 9.52
C GLY A 79 6.12 -1.60 10.49
N SER A 80 5.15 -0.80 10.04
CA SER A 80 4.37 0.11 10.90
C SER A 80 3.54 -0.60 11.95
N ASP A 81 3.25 -1.87 11.72
CA ASP A 81 2.55 -2.79 12.61
C ASP A 81 3.40 -3.22 13.82
N ALA A 82 4.73 -3.26 13.69
CA ALA A 82 5.62 -3.78 14.73
C ALA A 82 5.68 -2.88 15.97
N THR A 83 5.85 -1.56 15.79
CA THR A 83 5.97 -0.60 16.89
C THR A 83 4.75 -0.63 17.83
N PRO A 84 3.50 -0.49 17.35
CA PRO A 84 2.34 -0.53 18.24
C PRO A 84 2.14 -1.89 18.91
N VAL A 85 2.41 -3.00 18.21
CA VAL A 85 2.33 -4.35 18.80
C VAL A 85 3.34 -4.54 19.94
N LEU A 86 4.60 -4.14 19.72
CA LEU A 86 5.70 -4.46 20.62
C LEU A 86 5.86 -3.47 21.78
N THR A 87 5.40 -2.22 21.62
CA THR A 87 5.69 -1.15 22.58
C THR A 87 4.45 -0.50 23.20
N GLN A 88 3.29 -0.58 22.54
CA GLN A 88 2.09 0.15 22.96
C GLN A 88 0.91 -0.76 23.31
N GLY A 89 0.88 -1.99 22.77
CA GLY A 89 -0.18 -2.96 23.05
C GLY A 89 -1.50 -2.61 22.36
N ASN A 90 -1.55 -2.74 21.03
CA ASN A 90 -2.77 -2.60 20.22
C ASN A 90 -3.57 -3.92 20.14
N ASP A 91 -4.68 -3.92 19.39
CA ASP A 91 -5.54 -5.10 19.24
C ASP A 91 -4.83 -6.31 18.61
N LEU A 92 -3.84 -6.06 17.73
CA LEU A 92 -3.01 -7.12 17.17
C LEU A 92 -2.12 -7.78 18.24
N ALA A 93 -1.67 -7.03 19.24
CA ALA A 93 -0.84 -7.56 20.32
C ALA A 93 -1.56 -8.67 21.10
N ASP A 94 -2.87 -8.54 21.34
CA ASP A 94 -3.65 -9.57 22.04
C ASP A 94 -3.70 -10.88 21.26
N TYR A 95 -3.86 -10.84 19.93
CA TYR A 95 -3.82 -12.05 19.11
C TYR A 95 -2.43 -12.69 19.13
N VAL A 96 -1.36 -11.90 19.06
CA VAL A 96 0.03 -12.39 19.11
C VAL A 96 0.36 -13.03 20.46
N ILE A 97 -0.05 -12.38 21.56
CA ILE A 97 0.12 -12.90 22.92
C ILE A 97 -0.65 -14.22 23.09
N GLN A 98 -1.91 -14.28 22.64
CA GLN A 98 -2.73 -15.49 22.71
C GLN A 98 -2.07 -16.64 21.95
N PHE A 99 -1.74 -16.43 20.67
CA PHE A 99 -1.11 -17.44 19.83
C PHE A 99 0.22 -17.95 20.41
N THR A 100 1.03 -17.06 20.99
CA THR A 100 2.31 -17.46 21.60
C THR A 100 2.11 -18.38 22.81
N ASN A 101 1.01 -18.21 23.55
CA ASN A 101 0.71 -19.00 24.75
C ASN A 101 -0.05 -20.30 24.46
N THR A 102 -0.94 -20.31 23.46
CA THR A 102 -1.92 -21.39 23.26
C THR A 102 -1.86 -22.03 21.88
N LEU A 103 -1.06 -21.48 20.96
CA LEU A 103 -1.07 -21.81 19.52
C LEU A 103 -2.43 -21.56 18.84
N ASP A 104 -3.32 -20.78 19.48
CA ASP A 104 -4.60 -20.31 18.96
C ASP A 104 -4.74 -18.81 19.28
N PRO A 105 -4.92 -17.93 18.28
CA PRO A 105 -5.05 -16.51 18.54
C PRO A 105 -6.36 -16.14 19.27
N ASN A 106 -7.29 -17.08 19.49
CA ASN A 106 -8.62 -16.83 20.04
C ASN A 106 -8.80 -17.22 21.51
N GLY A 107 -9.78 -16.58 22.16
CA GLY A 107 -10.46 -17.11 23.35
C GLY A 107 -9.91 -16.65 24.71
N ALA A 108 -8.83 -15.86 24.75
CA ALA A 108 -8.23 -15.39 26.01
C ALA A 108 -8.39 -13.88 26.27
N SER A 109 -8.74 -13.08 25.26
CA SER A 109 -9.00 -11.63 25.42
C SER A 109 -10.46 -11.28 25.13
N ASN A 110 -11.01 -10.32 25.88
CA ASN A 110 -12.32 -9.73 25.61
C ASN A 110 -12.26 -8.57 24.59
N ARG A 111 -11.06 -8.20 24.13
CA ARG A 111 -10.84 -7.17 23.11
C ARG A 111 -10.77 -7.74 21.68
N THR A 112 -10.61 -9.05 21.56
CA THR A 112 -10.51 -9.74 20.27
C THR A 112 -11.86 -10.28 19.81
N ILE A 113 -12.10 -10.27 18.51
CA ILE A 113 -13.19 -11.02 17.88
C ILE A 113 -12.67 -12.39 17.43
N PRO A 114 -13.54 -13.38 17.15
CA PRO A 114 -13.08 -14.64 16.58
C PRO A 114 -12.38 -14.43 15.24
N TRP A 115 -11.10 -14.77 15.16
CA TRP A 115 -10.33 -14.84 13.93
C TRP A 115 -10.48 -16.26 13.34
N PRO A 116 -11.29 -16.43 12.28
CA PRO A 116 -11.49 -17.74 11.67
C PRO A 116 -10.19 -18.24 11.03
N ARG A 117 -9.98 -19.56 11.11
CA ARG A 117 -8.93 -20.23 10.35
C ARG A 117 -9.15 -19.98 8.86
N TYR A 118 -8.08 -19.63 8.14
CA TYR A 118 -8.17 -19.37 6.71
C TYR A 118 -8.67 -20.61 5.96
N ASP A 119 -9.72 -20.41 5.16
CA ASP A 119 -10.27 -21.38 4.21
C ASP A 119 -10.09 -20.83 2.79
N PRO A 120 -9.38 -21.54 1.89
CA PRO A 120 -9.14 -21.07 0.53
C PRO A 120 -10.41 -20.92 -0.33
N LEU A 121 -11.54 -21.52 0.08
CA LEU A 121 -12.83 -21.34 -0.58
C LEU A 121 -13.57 -20.11 -0.04
N ALA A 122 -13.66 -19.96 1.28
CA ALA A 122 -14.37 -18.84 1.91
C ALA A 122 -13.59 -17.51 1.90
N ARG A 123 -12.25 -17.56 1.89
CA ARG A 123 -11.32 -16.42 1.80
C ARG A 123 -11.72 -15.24 2.67
N SER A 124 -11.51 -15.38 3.96
CA SER A 124 -11.80 -14.30 4.92
C SER A 124 -10.51 -13.89 5.62
N MET A 125 -10.37 -12.59 5.87
CA MET A 125 -9.24 -12.01 6.57
C MET A 125 -9.71 -11.11 7.71
N LEU A 126 -8.95 -11.11 8.80
CA LEU A 126 -9.08 -10.11 9.86
C LEU A 126 -8.48 -8.78 9.38
N THR A 127 -9.23 -7.70 9.52
CA THR A 127 -8.79 -6.33 9.23
C THR A 127 -8.74 -5.51 10.49
N LEU A 128 -7.66 -4.75 10.66
CA LEU A 128 -7.51 -3.74 11.70
C LEU A 128 -7.93 -2.38 11.14
N LEU A 129 -9.01 -1.84 11.69
CA LEU A 129 -9.62 -0.59 11.28
C LEU A 129 -9.26 0.54 12.25
N PRO A 130 -9.15 1.79 11.77
CA PRO A 130 -9.07 2.95 12.66
C PRO A 130 -10.43 3.23 13.31
N GLY A 131 -10.44 3.63 14.59
CA GLY A 131 -11.64 4.07 15.31
C GLY A 131 -12.10 3.13 16.43
N ASP A 132 -13.34 3.33 16.90
CA ASP A 132 -13.88 2.68 18.11
C ASP A 132 -14.31 1.21 17.90
N THR A 133 -14.43 0.77 16.65
CA THR A 133 -14.65 -0.64 16.26
C THR A 133 -13.47 -1.11 15.40
N PRO A 134 -12.35 -1.47 16.03
CA PRO A 134 -11.07 -1.59 15.32
C PRO A 134 -10.86 -2.93 14.62
N LEU A 135 -11.81 -3.87 14.68
CA LEU A 135 -11.64 -5.22 14.15
C LEU A 135 -12.84 -5.67 13.32
N GLU A 136 -12.58 -6.18 12.11
CA GLU A 136 -13.61 -6.73 11.22
C GLU A 136 -13.11 -7.96 10.46
N ILE A 137 -13.99 -8.91 10.17
CA ILE A 137 -13.73 -10.00 9.22
C ILE A 137 -14.27 -9.60 7.86
N VAL A 138 -13.39 -9.49 6.87
CA VAL A 138 -13.74 -9.06 5.50
C VAL A 138 -13.34 -10.11 4.47
N PRO A 139 -13.96 -10.10 3.26
CA PRO A 139 -13.54 -10.97 2.17
C PRO A 139 -12.12 -10.66 1.67
N ASP A 140 -11.25 -11.66 1.65
CA ASP A 140 -9.91 -11.62 1.08
C ASP A 140 -9.97 -11.82 -0.44
N THR A 141 -10.50 -10.81 -1.13
CA THR A 141 -10.72 -10.81 -2.59
C THR A 141 -9.97 -9.71 -3.32
N ALA A 142 -9.28 -8.83 -2.59
CA ALA A 142 -8.51 -7.75 -3.17
C ALA A 142 -7.39 -8.30 -4.07
N ARG A 143 -7.33 -7.83 -5.33
CA ARG A 143 -6.33 -8.22 -6.34
C ARG A 143 -6.29 -9.72 -6.66
N LEU A 144 -7.39 -10.44 -6.44
CA LEU A 144 -7.49 -11.89 -6.64
C LEU A 144 -6.94 -12.35 -8.01
N GLU A 145 -7.39 -11.74 -9.10
CA GLU A 145 -6.96 -12.11 -10.45
C GLU A 145 -5.47 -11.82 -10.70
N ALA A 146 -4.98 -10.65 -10.23
CA ALA A 146 -3.59 -10.27 -10.38
C ALA A 146 -2.66 -11.22 -9.62
N MET A 147 -3.05 -11.63 -8.41
CA MET A 147 -2.29 -12.61 -7.62
C MET A 147 -2.32 -13.99 -8.26
N ALA A 148 -3.46 -14.42 -8.81
CA ALA A 148 -3.54 -15.68 -9.57
C ALA A 148 -2.58 -15.69 -10.77
N GLY A 149 -2.49 -14.58 -11.51
CA GLY A 149 -1.54 -14.41 -12.61
C GLY A 149 -0.08 -14.51 -12.13
N LEU A 150 0.26 -13.83 -11.03
CA LEU A 150 1.60 -13.90 -10.45
C LEU A 150 1.96 -15.31 -9.97
N THR A 151 1.05 -15.99 -9.27
CA THR A 151 1.24 -17.39 -8.83
C THR A 151 1.44 -18.32 -10.03
N GLY A 152 0.66 -18.15 -11.10
CA GLY A 152 0.81 -18.93 -12.32
C GLY A 152 2.19 -18.77 -12.96
N LEU A 153 2.70 -17.54 -13.03
CA LEU A 153 4.05 -17.26 -13.52
C LEU A 153 5.13 -17.89 -12.63
N SER A 154 5.01 -17.76 -11.31
CA SER A 154 5.97 -18.35 -10.35
C SER A 154 6.02 -19.88 -10.43
N ILE A 155 4.89 -20.54 -10.74
CA ILE A 155 4.84 -21.99 -10.93
C ILE A 155 5.43 -22.38 -12.29
N ALA A 156 5.15 -21.61 -13.35
CA ALA A 156 5.65 -21.90 -14.69
C ALA A 156 7.16 -21.67 -14.85
N PHE A 157 7.72 -20.72 -14.09
CA PHE A 157 9.13 -20.33 -14.14
C PHE A 157 9.76 -20.32 -12.74
N PRO A 158 9.96 -21.50 -12.11
CA PRO A 158 10.60 -21.59 -10.80
C PRO A 158 12.07 -21.13 -10.87
N LEU A 159 12.55 -20.52 -9.78
CA LEU A 159 13.95 -20.11 -9.60
C LEU A 159 14.88 -21.32 -9.40
#